data_AF-A0A6V8MY67-F1
#
_entry.id   AF-A0A6V8MY67-F1
#
_cell.length_a   1.000
_cell.length_b   1.000
_cell.length_c   1.000
_cell.angle_alpha   90.00
_cell.angle_beta   90.00
_cell.angle_gamma   90.00
#
_symmetry.space_group_name_H-M   'P 1'
#
loop_
_entity.id
_entity.type
_entity.pdbx_description
1 polymer ?
#
loop_
_entity_poly.entity_id
_entity_poly.type
_entity_poly.pdbx_seq_one_letter_code
_entity_poly.pdbx_strand_id
1 'polypeptide(L)'
;MRPLTLCILLLVLASAAPALASDLLILQSNRSPIYSEALRGFRAAARTGEQPLVLSDYAEVDVQRLVREERPRLVVALGDKALSACRKIREVPVVSMLALALSQKSQPDHVGGVTMVAPPERYLELFGQLGVKRVGVLYDPKLSGPYVKRAGADAADYGITLNTEPVRNSRDLQGKLEKLKGEVDLLWLLPDSTVVTTVNMEALLLFSMTEGIPAVTFTSQYLKNGAAASLDIDPHDIGVQAGELALSLLRNGVYHKVPVLDPRKARLQVNESVLRKLRLKMP
;
A
#
# COMPACT_ATOMS: atom_id res chain seq x y z
N MET A 1 -49.05 41.00 -19.76
CA MET A 1 -48.68 39.57 -19.87
C MET A 1 -47.29 39.30 -20.47
N ARG A 2 -46.55 40.32 -20.95
CA ARG A 2 -45.18 40.16 -21.49
C ARG A 2 -43.99 40.20 -20.49
N PRO A 3 -44.09 40.71 -19.24
CA PRO A 3 -42.94 40.71 -18.33
C PRO A 3 -42.71 39.35 -17.64
N LEU A 4 -43.74 38.50 -17.54
CA LEU A 4 -43.64 37.20 -16.88
C LEU A 4 -42.82 36.20 -17.72
N THR A 5 -42.94 36.27 -19.05
CA THR A 5 -42.22 35.39 -19.99
C THR A 5 -40.72 35.69 -20.02
N LEU A 6 -40.34 36.95 -19.80
CA LEU A 6 -38.93 37.37 -19.76
C LEU A 6 -38.22 36.87 -18.50
N CYS A 7 -38.91 36.85 -17.34
CA CYS A 7 -38.35 36.32 -16.10
C CYS A 7 -38.16 34.79 -16.12
N ILE A 8 -39.03 34.05 -16.81
CA ILE A 8 -38.89 32.59 -16.94
C ILE A 8 -37.71 32.23 -17.86
N LEU A 9 -37.46 33.00 -18.92
CA LEU A 9 -36.32 32.76 -19.82
C LEU A 9 -34.97 33.03 -19.12
N LEU A 10 -34.90 34.04 -18.24
CA LEU A 10 -33.71 34.37 -17.45
C LEU A 10 -33.42 33.34 -16.35
N LEU A 11 -34.43 32.69 -15.78
CA LEU A 11 -34.23 31.62 -14.79
C LEU A 11 -33.72 30.30 -15.41
N VAL A 12 -34.09 30.01 -16.66
CA VAL A 12 -33.63 28.80 -17.37
C VAL A 12 -32.18 28.95 -17.86
N LEU A 13 -31.73 30.16 -18.17
CA LEU A 13 -30.32 30.42 -18.50
C LEU A 13 -29.40 30.47 -17.26
N ALA A 14 -29.93 30.78 -16.07
CA ALA A 14 -29.17 30.76 -14.82
C ALA A 14 -28.99 29.37 -14.21
N SER A 15 -29.66 28.34 -14.75
CA SER A 15 -29.56 26.94 -14.31
C SER A 15 -28.66 26.07 -15.20
N ALA A 16 -28.12 26.64 -16.28
CA ALA A 16 -27.03 26.04 -17.05
C ALA A 16 -25.67 26.45 -16.44
N ALA A 17 -25.47 26.22 -15.15
CA ALA A 17 -24.10 26.05 -14.67
C ALA A 17 -23.57 24.81 -15.41
N PRO A 18 -22.41 24.87 -16.09
CA PRO A 18 -21.80 23.65 -16.60
C PRO A 18 -21.71 22.72 -15.39
N ALA A 19 -22.30 21.52 -15.48
CA ALA A 19 -22.00 20.46 -14.55
C ALA A 19 -20.47 20.39 -14.54
N LEU A 20 -19.85 20.87 -13.46
CA LEU A 20 -18.41 20.83 -13.30
C LEU A 20 -18.06 19.36 -13.40
N ALA A 21 -17.59 18.94 -14.57
CA ALA A 21 -17.03 17.60 -14.75
C ALA A 21 -15.99 17.48 -13.65
N SER A 22 -16.21 16.55 -12.73
CA SER A 22 -15.29 16.34 -11.63
C SER A 22 -13.93 16.00 -12.25
N ASP A 23 -12.92 16.82 -12.00
CA ASP A 23 -11.57 16.59 -12.49
C ASP A 23 -11.08 15.19 -12.03
N LEU A 24 -11.64 14.69 -10.92
CA LEU A 24 -11.32 13.41 -10.33
C LEU A 24 -12.55 12.47 -10.31
N LEU A 25 -12.26 11.18 -10.20
CA LEU A 25 -13.22 10.15 -9.79
C LEU A 25 -12.52 9.31 -8.72
N ILE A 26 -13.03 9.33 -7.50
CA ILE A 26 -12.44 8.59 -6.37
C ILE A 26 -13.22 7.29 -6.16
N LEU A 27 -12.54 6.15 -6.32
CA LEU A 27 -13.08 4.82 -6.09
C LEU A 27 -12.48 4.20 -4.84
N GLN A 28 -13.33 3.73 -3.94
CA GLN A 28 -12.92 3.13 -2.67
C GLN A 28 -13.42 1.69 -2.56
N SER A 29 -12.53 0.77 -2.19
CA SER A 29 -12.86 -0.66 -2.15
C SER A 29 -13.97 -1.01 -1.16
N ASN A 30 -13.91 -0.47 0.06
CA ASN A 30 -14.88 -0.64 1.14
C ASN A 30 -14.81 0.52 2.14
N ARG A 31 -15.63 0.55 3.19
CA ARG A 31 -15.51 1.54 4.27
C ARG A 31 -14.53 1.05 5.34
N SER A 32 -13.47 1.81 5.61
CA SER A 32 -12.48 1.47 6.65
C SER A 32 -11.81 2.73 7.23
N PRO A 33 -11.49 2.78 8.53
CA PRO A 33 -10.77 3.90 9.14
C PRO A 33 -9.46 4.27 8.44
N ILE A 34 -8.71 3.27 7.97
CA ILE A 34 -7.42 3.50 7.26
C ILE A 34 -7.62 4.25 5.94
N TYR A 35 -8.71 3.97 5.22
CA TYR A 35 -9.08 4.68 3.99
C TYR A 35 -9.56 6.08 4.28
N SER A 36 -10.36 6.26 5.34
CA SER A 36 -10.78 7.59 5.78
C SER A 36 -9.59 8.48 6.13
N GLU A 37 -8.55 7.93 6.76
CA GLU A 37 -7.33 8.64 7.09
C GLU A 37 -6.50 9.03 5.85
N ALA A 38 -6.25 8.09 4.94
CA ALA A 38 -5.58 8.40 3.68
C ALA A 38 -6.37 9.40 2.83
N LEU A 39 -7.70 9.29 2.78
CA LEU A 39 -8.52 10.23 2.03
C LEU A 39 -8.45 11.66 2.61
N ARG A 40 -8.32 11.82 3.94
CA ARG A 40 -8.05 13.14 4.54
C ARG A 40 -6.72 13.71 4.05
N GLY A 41 -5.65 12.92 4.07
CA GLY A 41 -4.35 13.34 3.56
C GLY A 41 -4.38 13.70 2.07
N PHE A 42 -5.04 12.87 1.27
CA PHE A 42 -5.23 13.10 -0.17
C PHE A 42 -5.95 14.42 -0.44
N ARG A 43 -7.08 14.67 0.24
CA ARG A 43 -7.84 15.91 0.08
C ARG A 43 -7.05 17.14 0.50
N ALA A 44 -6.24 17.04 1.56
CA ALA A 44 -5.40 18.14 2.01
C ALA A 44 -4.36 18.55 0.94
N ALA A 45 -3.74 17.58 0.28
CA ALA A 45 -2.79 17.84 -0.80
C ALA A 45 -3.50 18.26 -2.09
N ALA A 46 -4.48 17.48 -2.56
CA ALA A 46 -5.16 17.67 -3.84
C ALA A 46 -6.18 18.81 -3.87
N ARG A 47 -6.52 19.39 -2.71
CA ARG A 47 -7.51 20.48 -2.57
C ARG A 47 -8.87 20.15 -3.21
N THR A 48 -9.32 18.92 -3.06
CA THR A 48 -10.60 18.43 -3.59
C THR A 48 -11.60 18.09 -2.48
N GLY A 49 -12.88 18.32 -2.75
CA GLY A 49 -14.02 17.95 -1.91
C GLY A 49 -14.80 16.73 -2.40
N GLU A 50 -14.33 16.07 -3.46
CA GLU A 50 -15.06 14.95 -4.09
C GLU A 50 -15.28 13.78 -3.14
N GLN A 51 -16.46 13.16 -3.27
CA GLN A 51 -16.84 12.02 -2.46
C GLN A 51 -16.43 10.72 -3.13
N PRO A 52 -15.91 9.74 -2.36
CA PRO A 52 -15.56 8.45 -2.91
C PRO A 52 -16.82 7.64 -3.25
N LEU A 53 -16.84 7.02 -4.42
CA LEU A 53 -17.75 5.91 -4.71
C LEU A 53 -17.22 4.65 -4.04
N VAL A 54 -17.98 4.12 -3.07
CA VAL A 54 -17.60 2.93 -2.32
C VAL A 54 -18.10 1.67 -3.02
N LEU A 55 -17.20 0.92 -3.64
CA LEU A 55 -17.52 -0.25 -4.46
C LEU A 55 -18.14 -1.42 -3.70
N SER A 56 -18.01 -1.48 -2.36
CA SER A 56 -18.67 -2.51 -1.54
C SER A 56 -20.15 -2.24 -1.31
N ASP A 57 -20.60 -1.00 -1.51
CA ASP A 57 -21.98 -0.59 -1.23
C ASP A 57 -22.93 -1.00 -2.37
N TYR A 58 -22.38 -1.57 -3.45
CA TYR A 58 -23.09 -2.00 -4.65
C TYR A 58 -22.74 -3.46 -4.97
N ALA A 59 -23.69 -4.19 -5.55
CA ALA A 59 -23.48 -5.57 -5.99
C ALA A 59 -22.43 -5.63 -7.11
N GLU A 60 -22.54 -4.73 -8.09
CA GLU A 60 -21.59 -4.59 -9.19
C GLU A 60 -21.49 -3.11 -9.61
N VAL A 61 -20.27 -2.69 -9.99
CA VAL A 61 -20.02 -1.35 -10.54
C VAL A 61 -19.17 -1.52 -11.78
N ASP A 62 -19.72 -1.12 -12.94
CA ASP A 62 -18.95 -1.02 -14.17
C ASP A 62 -18.14 0.28 -14.18
N VAL A 63 -16.92 0.18 -13.64
CA VAL A 63 -15.98 1.30 -13.57
C VAL A 63 -15.58 1.82 -14.95
N GLN A 64 -15.54 0.97 -15.99
CA GLN A 64 -15.20 1.45 -17.34
C GLN A 64 -16.33 2.31 -17.91
N ARG A 65 -17.58 1.89 -17.73
CA ARG A 65 -18.75 2.68 -18.13
C ARG A 65 -18.80 4.00 -17.36
N LEU A 66 -18.58 3.97 -16.05
CA LEU A 66 -18.54 5.16 -15.20
C LEU A 66 -17.51 6.18 -15.70
N VAL A 67 -16.28 5.74 -15.98
CA VAL A 67 -15.23 6.61 -16.52
C VAL A 67 -15.59 7.18 -17.90
N ARG A 68 -16.25 6.41 -18.77
CA ARG A 68 -16.71 6.92 -20.09
C ARG A 68 -17.82 7.97 -19.97
N GLU A 69 -18.71 7.80 -19.01
CA GLU A 69 -19.87 8.67 -18.79
C GLU A 69 -19.47 9.97 -18.08
N GLU A 70 -18.70 9.87 -16.99
CA GLU A 70 -18.29 11.03 -16.19
C GLU A 70 -17.08 11.76 -16.79
N ARG A 71 -16.28 11.08 -17.62
CA ARG A 71 -15.07 11.62 -18.26
C ARG A 71 -14.12 12.33 -17.28
N PRO A 72 -13.75 11.69 -16.16
CA PRO A 72 -12.81 12.29 -15.22
C PRO A 72 -11.43 12.44 -15.86
N ARG A 73 -10.66 13.44 -15.44
CA ARG A 73 -9.27 13.64 -15.91
C ARG A 73 -8.28 12.75 -15.19
N LEU A 74 -8.64 12.25 -14.00
CA LEU A 74 -7.84 11.30 -13.23
C LEU A 74 -8.73 10.43 -12.34
N VAL A 75 -8.40 9.15 -12.18
CA VAL A 75 -9.09 8.25 -11.25
C VAL A 75 -8.20 7.96 -10.05
N VAL A 76 -8.76 8.01 -8.85
CA VAL A 76 -8.07 7.67 -7.60
C VAL A 76 -8.61 6.33 -7.11
N ALA A 77 -7.73 5.34 -6.90
CA ALA A 77 -8.12 3.99 -6.51
C ALA A 77 -7.62 3.64 -5.11
N LEU A 78 -8.53 3.57 -4.13
CA LEU A 78 -8.25 3.21 -2.74
C LEU A 78 -8.54 1.72 -2.52
N GLY A 79 -7.47 0.93 -2.33
CA GLY A 79 -7.58 -0.51 -2.07
C GLY A 79 -7.56 -1.40 -3.32
N ASP A 80 -7.35 -2.70 -3.09
CA ASP A 80 -7.12 -3.68 -4.15
C ASP A 80 -8.34 -3.90 -5.06
N LYS A 81 -9.57 -3.82 -4.54
CA LYS A 81 -10.80 -3.94 -5.36
C LYS A 81 -10.89 -2.76 -6.33
N ALA A 82 -10.68 -1.55 -5.83
CA ALA A 82 -10.67 -0.33 -6.65
C ALA A 82 -9.54 -0.37 -7.69
N LEU A 83 -8.31 -0.68 -7.28
CA LEU A 83 -7.17 -0.83 -8.19
C LEU A 83 -7.45 -1.87 -9.29
N SER A 84 -8.00 -3.03 -8.91
CA SER A 84 -8.33 -4.09 -9.87
C SER A 84 -9.39 -3.66 -10.88
N ALA A 85 -10.39 -2.88 -10.45
CA ALA A 85 -11.39 -2.32 -11.36
C ALA A 85 -10.77 -1.30 -12.32
N CYS A 86 -9.85 -0.46 -11.82
CA CYS A 86 -9.19 0.57 -12.60
C CYS A 86 -8.20 0.05 -13.65
N ARG A 87 -7.58 -1.11 -13.45
CA ARG A 87 -6.65 -1.71 -14.44
C ARG A 87 -7.26 -1.96 -15.82
N LYS A 88 -8.59 -2.00 -15.91
CA LYS A 88 -9.33 -2.19 -17.17
C LYS A 88 -9.57 -0.86 -17.90
N ILE A 89 -9.34 0.28 -17.26
CA ILE A 89 -9.42 1.61 -17.88
C ILE A 89 -8.27 1.73 -18.90
N ARG A 90 -8.42 2.58 -19.93
CA ARG A 90 -7.37 2.77 -20.96
C ARG A 90 -6.99 4.23 -21.19
N GLU A 91 -7.85 5.17 -20.83
CA GLU A 91 -7.79 6.54 -21.34
C GLU A 91 -7.41 7.56 -20.25
N VAL A 92 -7.49 7.18 -18.98
CA VAL A 92 -7.38 8.10 -17.83
C VAL A 92 -6.29 7.59 -16.88
N PRO A 93 -5.42 8.46 -16.36
CA PRO A 93 -4.41 8.07 -15.39
C PRO A 93 -5.08 7.65 -14.08
N VAL A 94 -4.50 6.63 -13.43
CA VAL A 94 -4.96 6.07 -12.17
C VAL A 94 -3.87 6.26 -11.12
N VAL A 95 -4.20 6.98 -10.05
CA VAL A 95 -3.38 7.08 -8.84
C VAL A 95 -3.97 6.15 -7.78
N SER A 96 -3.25 5.08 -7.47
CA SER A 96 -3.64 4.13 -6.44
C SER A 96 -2.98 4.44 -5.10
N MET A 97 -3.71 4.20 -4.02
CA MET A 97 -3.16 4.20 -2.68
C MET A 97 -3.82 3.13 -1.84
N LEU A 98 -3.12 2.70 -0.80
CA LEU A 98 -3.57 1.66 0.12
C LEU A 98 -4.03 0.36 -0.58
N ALA A 99 -3.34 -0.03 -1.67
CA ALA A 99 -3.52 -1.28 -2.38
C ALA A 99 -2.21 -2.10 -2.39
N LEU A 100 -2.22 -3.30 -1.81
CA LEU A 100 -1.03 -4.18 -1.77
C LEU A 100 -0.65 -4.66 -3.17
N ALA A 101 -1.64 -4.91 -4.03
CA ALA A 101 -1.42 -5.37 -5.40
C ALA A 101 -0.69 -4.35 -6.28
N LEU A 102 -0.48 -3.12 -5.81
CA LEU A 102 0.29 -2.09 -6.51
C LEU A 102 1.78 -2.46 -6.59
N SER A 103 2.37 -2.96 -5.50
CA SER A 103 3.77 -3.40 -5.45
C SER A 103 3.97 -4.86 -5.84
N GLN A 104 2.90 -5.68 -5.78
CA GLN A 104 3.00 -7.12 -6.04
C GLN A 104 2.94 -7.52 -7.52
N LYS A 105 2.48 -6.62 -8.40
CA LYS A 105 2.27 -6.91 -9.83
C LYS A 105 2.81 -5.78 -10.69
N SER A 106 3.19 -6.12 -11.92
CA SER A 106 3.42 -5.09 -12.94
C SER A 106 2.12 -4.34 -13.20
N GLN A 107 2.22 -3.02 -13.28
CA GLN A 107 1.07 -2.17 -13.59
C GLN A 107 1.10 -1.74 -15.06
N PRO A 108 -0.07 -1.58 -15.70
CA PRO A 108 -0.17 -0.84 -16.96
C PRO A 108 0.39 0.58 -16.81
N ASP A 109 0.84 1.20 -17.90
CA ASP A 109 1.50 2.52 -17.82
C ASP A 109 0.59 3.63 -17.29
N HIS A 110 -0.72 3.52 -17.46
CA HIS A 110 -1.68 4.48 -16.91
C HIS A 110 -1.96 4.28 -15.41
N VAL A 111 -1.38 3.28 -14.76
CA VAL A 111 -1.62 2.95 -13.34
C VAL A 111 -0.32 3.09 -12.55
N GLY A 112 -0.36 3.93 -11.52
CA GLY A 112 0.70 4.05 -10.53
C GLY A 112 0.13 4.51 -9.21
N GLY A 113 0.93 5.19 -8.40
CA GLY A 113 0.52 5.66 -7.07
C GLY A 113 1.54 5.36 -5.98
N VAL A 114 1.09 5.21 -4.75
CA VAL A 114 1.95 5.02 -3.57
C VAL A 114 1.75 3.62 -3.00
N THR A 115 2.84 2.86 -2.85
CA THR A 115 2.81 1.49 -2.32
C THR A 115 2.56 1.48 -0.80
N MET A 116 2.22 0.29 -0.27
CA MET A 116 1.91 0.08 1.15
C MET A 116 3.01 -0.66 1.93
N VAL A 117 4.20 -0.75 1.36
CA VAL A 117 5.32 -1.45 1.99
C VAL A 117 6.44 -0.43 2.11
N ALA A 118 7.04 -0.30 3.29
CA ALA A 118 8.19 0.56 3.47
C ALA A 118 9.28 0.19 2.45
N PRO A 119 10.10 1.14 1.97
CA PRO A 119 11.23 0.83 1.11
C PRO A 119 12.14 -0.24 1.75
N PRO A 120 12.67 -1.23 1.01
CA PRO A 120 13.57 -2.25 1.55
C PRO A 120 14.74 -1.69 2.36
N GLU A 121 15.27 -0.56 1.92
CA GLU A 121 16.40 0.15 2.51
C GLU A 121 16.12 0.49 3.99
N ARG A 122 14.87 0.84 4.34
CA ARG A 122 14.47 1.13 5.74
C ARG A 122 14.50 -0.11 6.62
N TYR A 123 14.20 -1.29 6.07
CA TYR A 123 14.35 -2.55 6.80
C TYR A 123 15.81 -2.94 6.96
N LEU A 124 16.61 -2.80 5.89
CA LEU A 124 18.04 -3.12 5.91
C LEU A 124 18.81 -2.23 6.92
N GLU A 125 18.49 -0.94 6.97
CA GLU A 125 18.98 -0.01 8.00
C GLU A 125 18.66 -0.51 9.41
N LEU A 126 17.40 -0.87 9.65
CA LEU A 126 16.93 -1.37 10.95
C LEU A 126 17.65 -2.67 11.34
N PHE A 127 17.88 -3.59 10.41
CA PHE A 127 18.61 -4.83 10.68
C PHE A 127 20.05 -4.54 11.12
N GLY A 128 20.72 -3.59 10.46
CA GLY A 128 22.05 -3.12 10.86
C GLY A 128 22.05 -2.50 12.26
N GLN A 129 21.05 -1.67 12.58
CA GLN A 129 20.88 -1.07 13.92
C GLN A 129 20.69 -2.12 15.02
N LEU A 130 19.90 -3.16 14.74
CA LEU A 130 19.69 -4.31 15.64
C LEU A 130 20.94 -5.19 15.78
N GLY A 131 21.94 -5.03 14.90
CA GLY A 131 23.19 -5.76 14.92
C GLY A 131 23.10 -7.18 14.36
N VAL A 132 22.09 -7.47 13.53
CA VAL A 132 21.92 -8.78 12.88
C VAL A 132 22.55 -8.79 11.49
N LYS A 133 22.91 -9.98 10.98
CA LYS A 133 23.54 -10.12 9.67
C LYS A 133 22.80 -11.08 8.74
N ARG A 134 22.31 -12.20 9.25
CA ARG A 134 21.61 -13.21 8.45
C ARG A 134 20.10 -13.06 8.65
N VAL A 135 19.38 -12.62 7.63
CA VAL A 135 17.94 -12.33 7.73
C VAL A 135 17.15 -13.36 6.94
N GLY A 136 16.32 -14.13 7.63
CA GLY A 136 15.39 -15.07 7.01
C GLY A 136 14.13 -14.37 6.51
N VAL A 137 13.75 -14.63 5.27
CA VAL A 137 12.49 -14.12 4.70
C VAL A 137 11.76 -15.22 3.94
N LEU A 138 10.55 -15.54 4.38
CA LEU A 138 9.64 -16.41 3.64
C LEU A 138 8.70 -15.55 2.81
N TYR A 139 8.52 -15.89 1.53
CA TYR A 139 7.85 -15.01 0.59
C TYR A 139 7.18 -15.79 -0.54
N ASP A 140 6.06 -15.30 -1.08
CA ASP A 140 5.49 -15.83 -2.33
C ASP A 140 6.13 -15.12 -3.52
N PRO A 141 6.85 -15.85 -4.41
CA PRO A 141 7.46 -15.25 -5.59
C PRO A 141 6.50 -14.50 -6.50
N LYS A 142 5.19 -14.83 -6.47
CA LYS A 142 4.15 -14.14 -7.27
C LYS A 142 3.65 -12.85 -6.63
N LEU A 143 3.79 -12.70 -5.31
CA LEU A 143 3.27 -11.54 -4.58
C LEU A 143 4.41 -10.62 -4.17
N SER A 144 5.32 -11.11 -3.34
CA SER A 144 6.40 -10.31 -2.74
C SER A 144 7.75 -10.51 -3.41
N GLY A 145 7.85 -11.38 -4.43
CA GLY A 145 9.09 -11.66 -5.15
C GLY A 145 9.83 -10.45 -5.72
N PRO A 146 9.17 -9.51 -6.41
CA PRO A 146 9.81 -8.27 -6.88
C PRO A 146 10.42 -7.44 -5.75
N TYR A 147 9.73 -7.38 -4.61
CA TYR A 147 10.18 -6.65 -3.43
C TYR A 147 11.39 -7.32 -2.77
N VAL A 148 11.36 -8.64 -2.59
CA VAL A 148 12.50 -9.41 -2.05
C VAL A 148 13.71 -9.33 -2.98
N LYS A 149 13.50 -9.34 -4.30
CA LYS A 149 14.58 -9.17 -5.28
C LYS A 149 15.25 -7.79 -5.15
N ARG A 150 14.46 -6.71 -5.01
CA ARG A 150 15.01 -5.36 -4.77
C ARG A 150 15.80 -5.33 -3.47
N ALA A 151 15.21 -5.83 -2.38
CA ALA A 151 15.91 -5.91 -1.08
C ALA A 151 17.24 -6.67 -1.17
N GLY A 152 17.29 -7.78 -1.91
CA GLY A 152 18.50 -8.58 -2.10
C GLY A 152 19.58 -7.90 -2.93
N ALA A 153 19.22 -6.95 -3.81
CA ALA A 153 20.20 -6.18 -4.56
C ALA A 153 20.98 -5.22 -3.66
N ASP A 154 20.30 -4.66 -2.64
CA ASP A 154 20.88 -3.64 -1.76
C ASP A 154 21.45 -4.24 -0.46
N ALA A 155 21.05 -5.47 -0.09
CA ALA A 155 21.37 -6.06 1.23
C ALA A 155 22.86 -6.07 1.58
N ALA A 156 23.74 -6.34 0.61
CA ALA A 156 25.18 -6.39 0.83
C ALA A 156 25.77 -5.04 1.27
N ASP A 157 25.22 -3.92 0.78
CA ASP A 157 25.66 -2.56 1.13
C ASP A 157 25.36 -2.23 2.60
N TYR A 158 24.39 -2.94 3.19
CA TYR A 158 24.03 -2.86 4.61
C TYR A 158 24.69 -3.95 5.46
N GLY A 159 25.56 -4.79 4.88
CA GLY A 159 26.19 -5.91 5.57
C GLY A 159 25.22 -7.03 5.94
N ILE A 160 24.11 -7.15 5.20
CA ILE A 160 23.04 -8.13 5.42
C ILE A 160 23.10 -9.22 4.34
N THR A 161 22.93 -10.46 4.78
CA THR A 161 22.67 -11.61 3.91
C THR A 161 21.19 -11.99 4.03
N LEU A 162 20.45 -11.94 2.92
CA LEU A 162 19.06 -12.41 2.88
C LEU A 162 18.99 -13.91 2.57
N ASN A 163 18.51 -14.69 3.53
CA ASN A 163 18.21 -16.11 3.38
C ASN A 163 16.74 -16.25 2.99
N THR A 164 16.47 -16.33 1.70
CA THR A 164 15.10 -16.29 1.17
C THR A 164 14.51 -17.69 0.96
N GLU A 165 13.32 -17.96 1.49
CA GLU A 165 12.58 -19.21 1.26
C GLU A 165 11.27 -18.97 0.50
N PRO A 166 11.13 -19.46 -0.75
CA PRO A 166 9.91 -19.27 -1.52
C PRO A 166 8.79 -20.20 -1.02
N VAL A 167 7.62 -19.63 -0.75
CA VAL A 167 6.39 -20.29 -0.29
C VAL A 167 5.29 -20.08 -1.33
N ARG A 168 4.87 -21.15 -2.01
CA ARG A 168 3.77 -21.08 -3.01
C ARG A 168 2.42 -21.50 -2.44
N ASN A 169 2.42 -22.19 -1.30
CA ASN A 169 1.24 -22.64 -0.60
C ASN A 169 1.46 -22.42 0.90
N SER A 170 0.47 -21.86 1.58
CA SER A 170 0.55 -21.59 3.03
C SER A 170 0.83 -22.84 3.86
N ARG A 171 0.44 -24.03 3.38
CA ARG A 171 0.68 -25.33 4.04
C ARG A 171 2.15 -25.76 4.05
N ASP A 172 2.96 -25.24 3.14
CA ASP A 172 4.38 -25.61 3.06
C ASP A 172 5.24 -24.87 4.09
N LEU A 173 4.65 -23.91 4.82
CA LEU A 173 5.37 -22.99 5.71
C LEU A 173 6.28 -23.70 6.70
N GLN A 174 5.79 -24.76 7.35
CA GLN A 174 6.52 -25.42 8.43
C GLN A 174 7.84 -26.03 7.94
N GLY A 175 7.80 -26.76 6.81
CA GLY A 175 9.01 -27.31 6.19
C GLY A 175 9.96 -26.24 5.64
N LYS A 176 9.46 -25.02 5.40
CA LYS A 176 10.27 -23.87 4.99
C LYS A 176 10.95 -23.18 6.18
N LEU A 177 10.27 -23.10 7.32
CA LEU A 177 10.87 -22.59 8.55
C LEU A 177 12.01 -23.47 9.05
N GLU A 178 11.87 -24.80 8.95
CA GLU A 178 12.95 -25.74 9.32
C GLU A 178 14.26 -25.48 8.57
N LYS A 179 14.20 -24.97 7.34
CA LYS A 179 15.41 -24.62 6.56
C LYS A 179 16.12 -23.37 7.05
N LEU A 180 15.43 -22.51 7.80
CA LEU A 180 16.01 -21.29 8.35
C LEU A 180 16.60 -21.52 9.76
N LYS A 181 16.33 -22.67 10.36
CA LYS A 181 16.79 -23.03 11.71
C LYS A 181 18.32 -23.01 11.79
N GLY A 182 18.88 -22.23 12.71
CA GLY A 182 20.33 -22.04 12.87
C GLY A 182 21.02 -21.23 11.76
N GLU A 183 20.34 -20.99 10.63
CA GLU A 183 20.88 -20.31 9.46
C GLU A 183 20.68 -18.79 9.50
N VAL A 184 19.75 -18.30 10.34
CA VAL A 184 19.37 -16.88 10.40
C VAL A 184 19.41 -16.33 11.83
N ASP A 185 19.65 -15.02 11.93
CA ASP A 185 19.71 -14.24 13.16
C ASP A 185 18.46 -13.37 13.37
N LEU A 186 17.59 -13.26 12.36
CA LEU A 186 16.36 -12.45 12.37
C LEU A 186 15.35 -13.04 11.38
N LEU A 187 14.07 -13.02 11.75
CA LEU A 187 12.97 -13.35 10.86
C LEU A 187 12.27 -12.07 10.37
N TRP A 188 12.26 -11.84 9.06
CA TRP A 188 11.58 -10.71 8.44
C TRP A 188 10.23 -11.12 7.87
N LEU A 189 9.17 -10.50 8.38
CA LEU A 189 7.79 -10.73 7.94
C LEU A 189 7.34 -9.62 6.98
N LEU A 190 6.85 -10.03 5.82
CA LEU A 190 6.27 -9.16 4.78
C LEU A 190 4.74 -9.25 4.75
N PRO A 191 4.03 -8.22 4.24
CA PRO A 191 2.59 -8.28 4.01
C PRO A 191 2.28 -9.18 2.80
N ASP A 192 2.54 -10.47 2.96
CA ASP A 192 2.37 -11.52 1.97
C ASP A 192 1.27 -12.46 2.43
N SER A 193 0.13 -12.46 1.73
CA SER A 193 -1.05 -13.23 2.14
C SER A 193 -0.89 -14.75 2.01
N THR A 194 0.14 -15.25 1.32
CA THR A 194 0.45 -16.69 1.25
C THR A 194 1.22 -17.12 2.49
N VAL A 195 2.14 -16.27 2.96
CA VAL A 195 3.01 -16.55 4.11
C VAL A 195 2.34 -16.15 5.42
N VAL A 196 1.86 -14.91 5.51
CA VAL A 196 1.26 -14.30 6.70
C VAL A 196 -0.26 -14.46 6.62
N THR A 197 -0.74 -15.56 7.18
CA THR A 197 -2.16 -15.84 7.44
C THR A 197 -2.40 -15.86 8.95
N THR A 198 -3.67 -15.85 9.38
CA THR A 198 -4.02 -16.01 10.80
C THR A 198 -3.39 -17.27 11.40
N VAL A 199 -3.40 -18.38 10.67
CA VAL A 199 -2.84 -19.67 11.11
C VAL A 199 -1.31 -19.61 11.13
N ASN A 200 -0.71 -19.06 10.08
CA ASN A 200 0.74 -19.07 9.91
C ASN A 200 1.46 -18.06 10.82
N MET A 201 0.80 -16.98 11.20
CA MET A 201 1.39 -15.95 12.06
C MET A 201 1.83 -16.52 13.42
N GLU A 202 1.03 -17.41 14.02
CA GLU A 202 1.39 -18.06 15.28
C GLU A 202 2.65 -18.92 15.12
N ALA A 203 2.74 -19.70 14.04
CA ALA A 203 3.91 -20.53 13.75
C ALA A 203 5.17 -19.70 13.49
N LEU A 204 5.06 -18.57 12.77
CA LEU A 204 6.17 -17.65 12.49
C LEU A 204 6.73 -17.03 13.79
N LEU A 205 5.84 -16.55 14.66
CA LEU A 205 6.24 -15.94 15.93
C LEU A 205 6.76 -16.99 16.93
N LEU A 206 6.17 -18.19 16.94
CA LEU A 206 6.67 -19.31 17.74
C LEU A 206 8.08 -19.70 17.31
N PHE A 207 8.34 -19.82 16.01
CA PHE A 207 9.69 -20.07 15.49
C PHE A 207 10.70 -19.02 15.97
N SER A 208 10.36 -17.74 15.84
CA SER A 208 11.19 -16.63 16.34
C SER A 208 11.50 -16.78 17.84
N MET A 209 10.51 -17.13 18.66
CA MET A 209 10.71 -17.34 20.10
C MET A 209 11.54 -18.58 20.43
N THR A 210 11.29 -19.70 19.74
CA THR A 210 11.97 -20.98 19.96
C THR A 210 13.44 -20.91 19.55
N GLU A 211 13.74 -20.28 18.43
CA GLU A 211 15.12 -20.10 17.94
C GLU A 211 15.82 -18.91 18.60
N GLY A 212 15.12 -18.12 19.42
CA GLY A 212 15.70 -17.00 20.15
C GLY A 212 16.16 -15.85 19.23
N ILE A 213 15.48 -15.66 18.10
CA ILE A 213 15.79 -14.60 17.12
C ILE A 213 14.64 -13.58 17.06
N PRO A 214 14.91 -12.27 16.82
CA PRO A 214 13.85 -11.29 16.65
C PRO A 214 13.03 -11.55 15.38
N ALA A 215 11.72 -11.29 15.47
CA ALA A 215 10.86 -11.07 14.30
C ALA A 215 10.65 -9.57 14.06
N VAL A 216 10.90 -9.11 12.84
CA VAL A 216 10.58 -7.74 12.39
C VAL A 216 9.44 -7.78 11.39
N THR A 217 8.43 -6.93 11.58
CA THR A 217 7.18 -6.99 10.83
C THR A 217 6.86 -5.69 10.07
N PHE A 218 5.75 -5.71 9.34
CA PHE A 218 5.19 -4.57 8.61
C PHE A 218 4.05 -3.87 9.36
N THR A 219 3.72 -4.33 10.57
CA THR A 219 2.71 -3.67 11.41
C THR A 219 2.90 -3.94 12.89
N SER A 220 2.65 -2.92 13.70
CA SER A 220 2.79 -2.99 15.15
C SER A 220 1.75 -3.88 15.83
N GLN A 221 0.72 -4.31 15.11
CA GLN A 221 -0.28 -5.26 15.61
C GLN A 221 0.34 -6.57 16.11
N TYR A 222 1.53 -6.95 15.60
CA TYR A 222 2.22 -8.16 16.00
C TYR A 222 3.23 -7.96 17.14
N LEU A 223 3.49 -6.72 17.59
CA LEU A 223 4.41 -6.47 18.72
C LEU A 223 3.88 -7.10 20.01
N LYS A 224 2.55 -7.03 20.24
CA LYS A 224 1.88 -7.68 21.37
C LYS A 224 1.99 -9.21 21.33
N ASN A 225 2.25 -9.79 20.16
CA ASN A 225 2.39 -11.22 19.96
C ASN A 225 3.85 -11.69 20.02
N GLY A 226 4.80 -10.79 20.34
CA GLY A 226 6.21 -11.13 20.53
C GLY A 226 7.14 -10.70 19.40
N ALA A 227 6.65 -9.99 18.37
CA ALA A 227 7.54 -9.34 17.41
C ALA A 227 8.40 -8.26 18.09
N ALA A 228 9.64 -8.13 17.63
CA ALA A 228 10.64 -7.24 18.21
C ALA A 228 10.49 -5.79 17.72
N ALA A 229 10.19 -5.61 16.45
CA ALA A 229 9.98 -4.29 15.85
C ALA A 229 9.02 -4.36 14.65
N SER A 230 8.47 -3.22 14.27
CA SER A 230 7.67 -3.05 13.06
C SER A 230 7.98 -1.74 12.36
N LEU A 231 7.87 -1.75 11.03
CA LEU A 231 7.78 -0.53 10.23
C LEU A 231 6.35 -0.39 9.71
N ASP A 232 5.59 0.51 10.34
CA ASP A 232 4.21 0.79 9.98
C ASP A 232 4.15 1.93 8.96
N ILE A 233 3.30 1.79 7.95
CA ILE A 233 2.99 2.90 7.06
C ILE A 233 2.23 4.00 7.79
N ASP A 234 2.29 5.22 7.26
CA ASP A 234 1.46 6.35 7.67
C ASP A 234 0.35 6.56 6.61
N PRO A 235 -0.90 6.11 6.85
CA PRO A 235 -1.96 6.19 5.86
C PRO A 235 -2.25 7.64 5.46
N HIS A 236 -2.18 8.58 6.41
CA HIS A 236 -2.40 9.99 6.12
C HIS A 236 -1.33 10.51 5.16
N ASP A 237 -0.05 10.23 5.44
CA ASP A 237 1.06 10.68 4.57
C ASP A 237 1.04 10.01 3.19
N ILE A 238 0.67 8.72 3.10
CA ILE A 238 0.41 8.05 1.82
C ILE A 238 -0.67 8.81 1.04
N GLY A 239 -1.75 9.22 1.71
CA GLY A 239 -2.77 10.08 1.15
C GLY A 239 -2.22 11.38 0.59
N VAL A 240 -1.45 12.11 1.40
CA VAL A 240 -0.81 13.38 1.00
C VAL A 240 0.07 13.17 -0.24
N GLN A 241 0.94 12.16 -0.23
CA GLN A 241 1.85 11.86 -1.34
C GLN A 241 1.08 11.48 -2.63
N ALA A 242 -0.01 10.72 -2.51
CA ALA A 242 -0.88 10.40 -3.64
C ALA A 242 -1.60 11.65 -4.18
N GLY A 243 -2.01 12.58 -3.30
CA GLY A 243 -2.63 13.84 -3.71
C GLY A 243 -1.65 14.79 -4.41
N GLU A 244 -0.40 14.85 -3.95
CA GLU A 244 0.69 15.56 -4.63
C GLU A 244 0.93 15.01 -6.04
N LEU A 245 0.97 13.68 -6.18
CA LEU A 245 1.09 13.02 -7.48
C LEU A 245 -0.11 13.31 -8.39
N ALA A 246 -1.33 13.22 -7.87
CA ALA A 246 -2.54 13.51 -8.64
C ALA A 246 -2.56 14.96 -9.15
N LEU A 247 -2.19 15.93 -8.33
CA LEU A 247 -2.07 17.33 -8.75
C LEU A 247 -1.01 17.54 -9.83
N SER A 248 0.13 16.86 -9.72
CA SER A 248 1.18 16.92 -10.74
C SER A 248 0.67 16.44 -12.09
N LEU A 249 -0.05 15.32 -12.11
CA LEU A 249 -0.65 14.76 -13.34
C LEU A 249 -1.73 15.69 -13.92
N LEU A 250 -2.62 16.21 -13.08
CA LEU A 250 -3.68 17.15 -13.52
C LEU A 250 -3.11 18.48 -14.06
N ARG A 251 -1.95 18.93 -13.60
CA ARG A 251 -1.30 20.16 -14.10
C ARG A 251 -0.56 19.94 -15.41
N ASN A 252 0.15 18.83 -15.53
CA ASN A 252 1.04 18.58 -16.66
C ASN A 252 0.30 18.02 -17.89
N GLY A 253 -0.88 17.40 -17.69
CA GLY A 253 -1.81 16.99 -18.76
C GLY A 253 -1.35 15.80 -19.61
N VAL A 254 -0.04 15.56 -19.73
CA VAL A 254 0.57 14.46 -20.49
C VAL A 254 1.40 13.58 -19.54
N TYR A 255 1.20 12.27 -19.63
CA TYR A 255 2.00 11.27 -18.93
C TYR A 255 2.35 10.14 -19.90
N HIS A 256 3.60 9.67 -19.86
CA HIS A 256 3.98 8.43 -20.52
C HIS A 256 3.66 7.22 -19.63
N LYS A 257 3.95 7.36 -18.33
CA LYS A 257 3.72 6.36 -17.31
C LYS A 257 3.43 7.05 -15.98
N VAL A 258 2.40 6.60 -15.27
CA VAL A 258 2.15 7.02 -13.90
C VAL A 258 3.16 6.31 -12.99
N PRO A 259 3.98 7.04 -12.21
CA PRO A 259 5.01 6.43 -11.38
C PRO A 259 4.41 5.62 -10.23
N VAL A 260 5.10 4.54 -9.85
CA VAL A 260 4.87 3.83 -8.59
C VAL A 260 5.92 4.31 -7.61
N LEU A 261 5.48 4.88 -6.50
CA LEU A 261 6.30 5.51 -5.47
C LEU A 261 6.27 4.67 -4.20
N ASP A 262 7.41 4.57 -3.51
CA ASP A 262 7.42 4.06 -2.14
C ASP A 262 6.83 5.09 -1.16
N PRO A 263 6.25 4.64 -0.04
CA PRO A 263 5.84 5.53 1.02
C PRO A 263 7.06 6.24 1.60
N ARG A 264 7.03 7.57 1.64
CA ARG A 264 8.15 8.38 2.16
C ARG A 264 8.26 8.35 3.70
N LYS A 265 7.21 7.92 4.40
CA LYS A 265 7.20 7.75 5.86
C LYS A 265 6.86 6.31 6.23
N ALA A 266 7.67 5.76 7.12
CA ALA A 266 7.40 4.54 7.86
C ALA A 266 7.76 4.78 9.33
N ARG A 267 6.84 4.46 10.24
CA ARG A 267 7.00 4.64 11.68
C ARG A 267 7.60 3.37 12.28
N LEU A 268 8.79 3.48 12.83
CA LEU A 268 9.40 2.43 13.62
C LEU A 268 8.70 2.33 14.98
N GLN A 269 8.24 1.13 15.31
CA GLN A 269 7.74 0.79 16.65
C GLN A 269 8.50 -0.44 17.14
N VAL A 270 8.81 -0.48 18.44
CA VAL A 270 9.64 -1.53 19.04
C VAL A 270 8.96 -2.14 20.26
N ASN A 271 9.24 -3.41 20.51
CA ASN A 271 8.92 -4.08 21.76
C ASN A 271 10.19 -4.17 22.62
N GLU A 272 10.38 -3.20 23.50
CA GLU A 272 11.58 -3.10 24.34
C GLU A 272 11.81 -4.33 25.23
N SER A 273 10.74 -4.98 25.67
CA SER A 273 10.83 -6.19 26.49
C SER A 273 11.40 -7.36 25.69
N VAL A 274 10.99 -7.51 24.43
CA VAL A 274 11.56 -8.52 23.51
C VAL A 274 13.01 -8.19 23.18
N LEU A 275 13.31 -6.93 22.81
CA LEU A 275 14.67 -6.51 22.49
C LEU A 275 15.64 -6.75 23.66
N ARG A 276 15.25 -6.41 24.89
CA ARG A 276 16.06 -6.68 26.10
C ARG A 276 16.23 -8.18 26.35
N LYS A 277 15.18 -8.98 26.23
CA LYS A 277 15.24 -10.44 26.43
C LYS A 277 16.20 -11.11 25.44
N LEU A 278 16.20 -10.63 24.20
CA LEU A 278 17.08 -11.11 23.12
C LEU A 278 18.46 -10.42 23.11
N ARG A 279 18.71 -9.49 24.04
CA ARG A 279 19.96 -8.72 24.17
C ARG A 279 20.37 -8.00 22.87
N LEU A 280 19.36 -7.51 22.14
CA LEU A 280 19.55 -6.77 20.90
C LEU A 280 19.88 -5.30 21.20
N LYS A 281 20.56 -4.65 20.25
CA LYS A 281 20.77 -3.20 20.28
C LYS A 281 19.43 -2.50 20.10
N MET A 282 19.25 -1.39 20.81
CA MET A 282 18.09 -0.51 20.58
C MET A 282 18.37 0.35 19.34
N PRO A 283 17.47 0.36 18.35
CA PRO A 283 17.60 1.17 17.15
C PRO A 283 17.39 2.67 17.40
#